data_AF-A0A440UTK2-F1
#
_entry.id   AF-A0A440UTK2-F1
#
_cell.length_a   1.000
_cell.length_b   1.000
_cell.length_c   1.000
_cell.angle_alpha   90.00
_cell.angle_beta   90.00
_cell.angle_gamma   90.00
#
_symmetry.space_group_name_H-M   'P 1'
#
loop_
_entity.id
_entity.type
_entity.pdbx_description
1 polymer ?
#
loop_
_entity_poly.entity_id
_entity_poly.type
_entity_poly.pdbx_seq_one_letter_code
_entity_poly.pdbx_strand_id
1 'polypeptide(L)'
;MLQTRQNSLGVKFEAQCRAFEKDPFPGLAVRKDRLKRLLALTEKHEAEICTAIDSDFTRRAAQETRLAELFVVRAGIKHAIRHLRGWMRER
;
A
#
# COMPACT_ATOMS: atom_id res chain seq x y z
N MET A 1 5.49 -23.61 17.84
CA MET A 1 5.65 -22.31 17.14
C MET A 1 4.84 -22.19 15.84
N LEU A 2 4.60 -23.25 15.06
CA LEU A 2 3.83 -23.17 13.80
C LEU A 2 2.31 -22.97 14.01
N GLN A 3 1.70 -23.62 15.01
CA GLN A 3 0.26 -23.51 15.30
C GLN A 3 -0.19 -22.11 15.74
N THR A 4 0.64 -21.40 16.52
CA THR A 4 0.34 -20.03 16.97
C THR A 4 0.32 -19.03 15.80
N ARG A 5 1.16 -19.24 14.77
CA ARG A 5 1.18 -18.43 13.54
C ARG A 5 -0.10 -18.62 12.71
N GLN A 6 -0.59 -19.86 12.58
CA GLN A 6 -1.82 -20.16 11.84
C GLN A 6 -3.07 -19.50 12.46
N ASN A 7 -3.17 -19.47 13.79
CA ASN A 7 -4.31 -18.82 14.45
C ASN A 7 -4.29 -17.28 14.30
N SER A 8 -3.09 -16.67 14.33
CA SER A 8 -2.95 -15.21 14.15
C SER A 8 -3.32 -14.72 12.74
N LEU A 9 -3.11 -15.55 11.72
CA LEU A 9 -3.53 -15.24 10.35
C LEU A 9 -5.04 -15.31 10.19
N GLY A 10 -5.69 -16.32 10.78
CA GLY A 10 -7.15 -16.45 10.78
C GLY A 10 -7.83 -15.24 11.42
N VAL A 11 -7.34 -14.80 12.58
CA VAL A 11 -7.88 -13.61 13.28
C VAL A 11 -7.74 -12.33 12.42
N LYS A 12 -6.59 -12.13 11.76
CA LYS A 12 -6.38 -10.97 10.88
C LYS A 12 -7.29 -11.02 9.64
N PHE A 13 -7.47 -12.20 9.06
CA PHE A 13 -8.35 -12.40 7.92
C PHE A 13 -9.81 -12.08 8.29
N GLU A 14 -10.32 -12.63 9.38
CA GLU A 14 -11.68 -12.34 9.86
C GLU A 14 -11.89 -10.85 10.16
N ALA A 15 -10.86 -10.15 10.68
CA ALA A 15 -10.91 -8.71 10.87
C ALA A 15 -11.02 -7.95 9.54
N GLN A 16 -10.32 -8.39 8.49
CA GLN A 16 -10.44 -7.81 7.15
C GLN A 16 -11.81 -8.09 6.52
N CYS A 17 -12.36 -9.29 6.67
CA CYS A 17 -13.71 -9.64 6.22
C CYS A 17 -14.76 -8.72 6.87
N ARG A 18 -14.74 -8.59 8.20
CA ARG A 18 -15.66 -7.71 8.94
C ARG A 18 -15.50 -6.23 8.57
N ALA A 19 -14.28 -5.78 8.25
CA ALA A 19 -14.07 -4.41 7.80
C ALA A 19 -14.66 -4.17 6.40
N PHE A 20 -14.55 -5.15 5.50
CA PHE A 20 -15.17 -5.11 4.18
C PHE A 20 -16.70 -5.11 4.27
N GLU A 21 -17.29 -5.98 5.10
CA GLU A 21 -18.75 -6.05 5.29
C GLU A 21 -19.35 -4.72 5.77
N LYS A 22 -18.60 -3.95 6.57
CA LYS A 22 -19.04 -2.63 7.08
C LYS A 22 -19.00 -1.52 6.03
N ASP A 23 -18.10 -1.59 5.07
CA ASP A 23 -17.88 -0.54 4.04
C ASP A 23 -17.33 -1.18 2.75
N PRO A 24 -18.16 -1.94 2.00
CA PRO A 24 -17.68 -2.71 0.86
C PRO A 24 -17.34 -1.83 -0.35
N PHE A 25 -18.01 -0.68 -0.48
CA PHE A 25 -17.86 0.26 -1.59
C PHE A 25 -17.62 1.69 -1.10
N PRO A 26 -16.45 1.97 -0.49
CA PRO A 26 -16.14 3.30 0.02
C PRO A 26 -16.29 4.35 -1.07
N GLY A 27 -16.86 5.50 -0.72
CA GLY A 27 -17.03 6.62 -1.63
C GLY A 27 -15.69 7.19 -2.14
N LEU A 28 -15.75 8.00 -3.20
CA LEU A 28 -14.58 8.58 -3.87
C LEU A 28 -13.63 9.31 -2.90
N ALA A 29 -14.18 10.09 -1.96
CA ALA A 29 -13.39 10.86 -0.99
C ALA A 29 -12.56 9.93 -0.09
N VAL A 30 -13.18 8.88 0.44
CA VAL A 30 -12.53 7.89 1.31
C VAL A 30 -11.42 7.14 0.56
N ARG A 31 -11.67 6.72 -0.69
CA ARG A 31 -10.65 6.05 -1.50
C ARG A 31 -9.46 6.97 -1.79
N LYS A 32 -9.70 8.25 -2.12
CA LYS A 32 -8.64 9.24 -2.33
C LYS A 32 -7.84 9.52 -1.07
N ASP A 33 -8.50 9.61 0.08
CA ASP A 33 -7.82 9.76 1.38
C ASP A 33 -6.88 8.59 1.66
N ARG A 34 -7.37 7.35 1.52
CA ARG A 34 -6.55 6.13 1.70
C ARG A 34 -5.33 6.12 0.76
N LEU A 35 -5.49 6.51 -0.51
CA LEU A 35 -4.38 6.64 -1.46
C LEU A 35 -3.38 7.74 -1.06
N LYS A 36 -3.84 8.89 -0.57
CA LYS A 36 -2.97 9.97 -0.08
C LYS A 36 -2.17 9.54 1.16
N ARG A 37 -2.80 8.81 2.08
CA ARG A 37 -2.12 8.24 3.25
C ARG A 37 -1.07 7.22 2.85
N LEU A 38 -1.35 6.39 1.84
CA LEU A 38 -0.36 5.47 1.29
C LEU A 38 0.82 6.21 0.65
N LEU A 39 0.56 7.27 -0.13
CA LEU A 39 1.60 8.12 -0.69
C LEU A 39 2.50 8.70 0.41
N ALA A 40 1.89 9.33 1.42
CA ALA A 40 2.59 9.92 2.56
C ALA A 40 3.40 8.88 3.35
N LEU A 41 2.90 7.65 3.50
CA LEU A 41 3.65 6.56 4.13
C LEU A 41 4.94 6.26 3.34
N THR A 42 4.85 6.14 2.01
CA THR A 42 6.06 5.89 1.20
C THR A 42 7.06 7.04 1.26
N GLU A 43 6.60 8.29 1.34
CA GLU A 43 7.44 9.48 1.43
C GLU A 43 8.12 9.56 2.80
N LYS A 44 7.36 9.34 3.87
CA LYS A 44 7.86 9.35 5.25
C LYS A 44 8.92 8.29 5.50
N HIS A 45 8.72 7.08 4.97
CA HIS A 45 9.58 5.92 5.24
C HIS A 45 10.59 5.62 4.12
N GLU A 46 10.86 6.57 3.21
CA GLU A 46 11.77 6.37 2.06
C GLU A 46 13.13 5.79 2.47
N ALA A 47 13.79 6.43 3.43
CA ALA A 47 15.13 6.03 3.87
C ALA A 47 15.14 4.64 4.52
N GLU A 48 14.11 4.34 5.33
CA GLU A 48 13.93 3.04 5.96
C GLU A 48 13.73 1.93 4.89
N ILE A 49 12.92 2.20 3.86
CA ILE A 49 12.69 1.27 2.76
C ILE A 49 13.97 1.04 1.96
N CYS A 50 14.72 2.09 1.62
CA CYS A 50 16.02 1.95 0.94
C CYS A 50 17.00 1.11 1.76
N THR A 51 17.08 1.35 3.07
CA THR A 51 17.98 0.62 3.97
C THR A 51 17.59 -0.85 4.08
N ALA A 52 16.30 -1.16 4.22
CA ALA A 52 15.82 -2.53 4.29
C ALA A 52 16.10 -3.30 2.99
N ILE A 53 15.83 -2.68 1.84
CA ILE A 53 16.09 -3.31 0.53
C ILE A 53 17.60 -3.51 0.30
N ASP A 54 18.46 -2.55 0.66
CA ASP A 54 19.91 -2.78 0.56
C ASP A 54 20.36 -3.94 1.46
N SER A 55 19.82 -4.03 2.68
CA SER A 55 20.12 -5.14 3.60
C SER A 55 19.66 -6.49 3.05
N ASP A 56 18.53 -6.57 2.36
CA ASP A 56 17.99 -7.81 1.80
C ASP A 56 18.74 -8.24 0.53
N PHE A 57 19.24 -7.30 -0.27
CA PHE A 57 19.82 -7.55 -1.59
C PHE A 57 21.33 -7.30 -1.68
N THR A 58 21.99 -7.03 -0.54
CA THR A 58 23.46 -6.96 -0.36
C THR A 58 24.16 -6.16 -1.46
N ARG A 59 24.13 -4.81 -1.35
CA ARG A 59 24.75 -3.81 -2.27
C ARG A 59 23.81 -3.24 -3.33
N ARG A 60 22.59 -2.88 -2.94
CA ARG A 60 21.68 -2.11 -3.81
C ARG A 60 21.92 -0.61 -3.62
N ALA A 61 22.16 0.11 -4.72
CA ALA A 61 22.22 1.57 -4.66
C ALA A 61 20.84 2.14 -4.31
N ALA A 62 20.77 3.08 -3.35
CA ALA A 62 19.51 3.68 -2.92
C ALA A 62 18.74 4.36 -4.08
N GLN A 63 19.45 4.87 -5.09
CA GLN A 63 18.89 5.47 -6.30
C GLN A 63 18.09 4.44 -7.11
N GLU A 64 18.57 3.20 -7.20
CA GLU A 64 17.82 2.12 -7.85
C GLU A 64 16.53 1.87 -7.08
N THR A 65 16.59 1.76 -5.75
CA THR A 65 15.40 1.58 -4.90
C THR A 65 14.38 2.72 -5.06
N ARG A 66 14.88 3.95 -5.17
CA ARG A 66 14.03 5.12 -5.39
C ARG A 66 13.35 5.06 -6.75
N LEU A 67 14.04 4.60 -7.79
CA LEU A 67 13.54 4.64 -9.16
C LEU A 67 12.64 3.44 -9.50
N ALA A 68 13.05 2.22 -9.14
CA ALA A 68 12.36 1.00 -9.57
C ALA A 68 11.19 0.64 -8.64
N GLU A 69 11.26 0.98 -7.36
CA GLU A 69 10.25 0.59 -6.37
C GLU A 69 9.43 1.82 -5.93
N LEU A 70 10.06 2.82 -5.33
CA LEU A 70 9.33 3.95 -4.73
C LEU A 70 8.68 4.84 -5.79
N PHE A 71 9.40 5.19 -6.85
CA PHE A 71 8.86 6.02 -7.92
C PHE A 71 7.69 5.34 -8.62
N VAL A 72 7.81 4.04 -8.96
CA VAL A 72 6.75 3.28 -9.63
C VAL A 72 5.47 3.26 -8.78
N VAL A 73 5.60 2.96 -7.48
CA VAL A 73 4.46 2.96 -6.54
C VAL A 73 3.84 4.35 -6.42
N ARG A 74 4.65 5.39 -6.17
CA ARG A 74 4.17 6.76 -6.01
C ARG A 74 3.51 7.29 -7.28
N ALA A 75 4.07 6.99 -8.45
CA ALA A 75 3.51 7.36 -9.74
C ALA A 75 2.15 6.67 -9.97
N GLY A 76 2.06 5.36 -9.67
CA GLY A 76 0.81 4.60 -9.72
C GLY A 76 -0.27 5.18 -8.81
N ILE A 77 0.08 5.54 -7.57
CA ILE A 77 -0.85 6.18 -6.63
C ILE A 77 -1.33 7.54 -7.15
N LYS A 78 -0.41 8.40 -7.61
CA LYS A 78 -0.75 9.72 -8.16
C LYS A 78 -1.64 9.60 -9.40
N HIS A 79 -1.37 8.63 -10.27
CA HIS A 79 -2.20 8.31 -11.42
C HIS A 79 -3.60 7.87 -10.97
N ALA A 80 -3.69 6.91 -10.05
CA ALA A 80 -4.97 6.44 -9.52
C ALA A 80 -5.79 7.60 -8.94
N ILE A 81 -5.21 8.47 -8.11
CA ILE A 81 -5.92 9.64 -7.54
C ILE A 81 -6.52 10.55 -8.64
N ARG A 82 -5.81 10.77 -9.75
CA ARG A 82 -6.26 11.62 -10.86
C ARG A 82 -7.43 11.00 -11.62
N HIS A 83 -7.41 9.69 -11.86
CA HIS A 83 -8.37 9.03 -12.74
C HIS A 83 -9.52 8.30 -12.01
N LEU A 84 -9.39 8.09 -10.69
CA LEU A 84 -10.33 7.27 -9.91
C LEU A 84 -11.80 7.69 -10.06
N ARG A 85 -12.09 8.99 -10.16
CA ARG A 85 -13.48 9.45 -10.37
C ARG A 85 -14.07 8.91 -11.67
N GLY A 86 -13.28 8.89 -12.74
CA GLY A 86 -13.71 8.35 -14.04
C GLY A 86 -13.90 6.84 -13.99
N TRP A 87 -13.00 6.13 -13.31
CA TRP A 87 -13.07 4.68 -13.17
C TRP A 87 -14.23 4.19 -12.30
N MET A 88 -14.69 5.01 -11.35
CA MET A 88 -15.82 4.69 -10.48
C MET A 88 -17.20 4.97 -11.11
N ARG A 89 -17.26 5.51 -12.33
CA ARG A 89 -18.55 5.72 -13.01
C ARG A 89 -19.16 4.35 -13.31
N GLU A 90 -20.44 4.20 -12.97
CA GLU A 90 -21.24 3.06 -13.43
C GLU A 90 -21.21 2.99 -14.96
N ARG A 91 -21.16 1.77 -15.50
CA ARG A 91 -21.22 1.51 -16.94
C ARG A 91 -22.66 1.39 -17.38
#